data_AF-A0A7V0MGS5-F1
#
_entry.id   AF-A0A7V0MGS5-F1
#
_cell.length_a   1.000
_cell.length_b   1.000
_cell.length_c   1.000
_cell.angle_alpha   90.00
_cell.angle_beta   90.00
_cell.angle_gamma   90.00
#
_symmetry.space_group_name_H-M   'P 1'
#
loop_
_entity.id
_entity.type
_entity.pdbx_description
1 polymer ?
#
loop_
_entity_poly.entity_id
_entity_poly.type
_entity_poly.pdbx_seq_one_letter_code
_entity_poly.pdbx_strand_id
1 'polypeptide(L)'
;MARRPNPLLEEFFDKSIPFPELDWETVPHAVNPWDVWEAYDDGVEGWVPVWYPTVEPGTGRSYGEFERAYFFDKDLERILKAMHRWPLWGSPKQKKRAIAIALLHLYCEIYGHMLRV
;
A
#
# COMPACT_ATOMS: atom_id res chain seq x y z
N MET A 1 -4.83 21.13 11.10
CA MET A 1 -5.13 20.84 9.68
C MET A 1 -5.02 19.35 9.50
N ALA A 2 -6.07 18.68 9.03
CA ALA A 2 -5.96 17.27 8.65
C ALA A 2 -5.02 17.20 7.44
N ARG A 3 -3.91 16.45 7.54
CA ARG A 3 -3.04 16.20 6.39
C ARG A 3 -3.84 15.39 5.37
N ARG A 4 -3.64 15.68 4.09
CA ARG A 4 -4.31 14.94 3.01
C ARG A 4 -3.55 13.64 2.78
N PRO A 5 -4.25 12.53 2.46
CA PRO A 5 -3.58 11.32 2.03
C PRO A 5 -2.78 11.61 0.77
N ASN A 6 -1.75 10.79 0.55
CA ASN A 6 -1.03 10.79 -0.71
C ASN A 6 -2.03 10.68 -1.88
N PRO A 7 -1.87 11.42 -3.00
CA PRO A 7 -2.76 11.32 -4.15
C PRO A 7 -2.96 9.87 -4.64
N LEU A 8 -1.98 8.99 -4.44
CA LEU A 8 -2.09 7.57 -4.76
C LEU A 8 -3.06 6.80 -3.86
N LEU A 9 -3.38 7.31 -2.67
CA LEU A 9 -4.25 6.67 -1.69
C LEU A 9 -5.60 7.40 -1.55
N GLU A 10 -5.85 8.45 -2.33
CA GLU A 10 -7.08 9.26 -2.21
C GLU A 10 -8.34 8.41 -2.37
N GLU A 11 -8.47 7.66 -3.47
CA GLU A 11 -9.62 6.77 -3.66
C GLU A 11 -9.60 5.55 -2.71
N PHE A 12 -8.42 5.17 -2.18
CA PHE A 12 -8.31 4.07 -1.24
C PHE A 12 -8.97 4.41 0.10
N PHE A 13 -8.75 5.63 0.63
CA PHE A 13 -9.35 6.08 1.88
C PHE A 13 -10.77 6.63 1.76
N ASP A 14 -11.27 6.84 0.54
CA ASP A 14 -12.65 7.24 0.34
C ASP A 14 -13.62 6.14 0.83
N LYS A 15 -14.28 6.41 1.96
CA LYS A 15 -15.25 5.53 2.61
C LYS A 15 -16.55 5.39 1.83
N SER A 16 -16.84 6.31 0.91
CA SER A 16 -18.01 6.21 0.04
C SER A 16 -17.83 5.13 -1.04
N ILE A 17 -16.59 4.75 -1.32
CA ILE A 17 -16.25 3.68 -2.24
C ILE A 17 -16.10 2.38 -1.44
N PRO A 18 -16.93 1.36 -1.69
CA PRO A 18 -16.77 0.07 -1.02
C PRO A 18 -15.42 -0.55 -1.39
N PHE A 19 -14.80 -1.26 -0.44
CA PHE A 19 -13.65 -2.09 -0.77
C PHE A 19 -14.05 -3.13 -1.81
N PRO A 20 -13.17 -3.43 -2.79
CA PRO A 20 -13.43 -4.50 -3.73
C PRO A 20 -13.59 -5.82 -2.96
N GLU A 21 -14.41 -6.72 -3.49
CA GLU A 21 -14.29 -8.12 -3.14
C GLU A 21 -12.89 -8.58 -3.56
N LEU A 22 -12.05 -8.86 -2.55
CA LEU A 22 -10.79 -9.56 -2.78
C LEU A 22 -11.13 -11.03 -3.02
N ASP A 23 -10.49 -11.60 -4.03
CA ASP A 23 -10.50 -13.04 -4.21
C ASP A 23 -9.55 -13.64 -3.16
N TRP A 24 -10.13 -14.10 -2.05
CA TRP A 24 -9.39 -14.60 -0.89
C TRP A 24 -8.48 -15.78 -1.23
N GLU A 25 -8.76 -16.50 -2.31
CA GLU A 25 -7.90 -17.58 -2.81
C GLU A 25 -6.56 -17.07 -3.35
N THR A 26 -6.51 -15.79 -3.73
CA THR A 26 -5.28 -15.12 -4.19
C THR A 26 -4.47 -14.53 -3.05
N VAL A 27 -4.95 -14.55 -1.81
CA VAL A 27 -4.22 -14.07 -0.63
C VAL A 27 -3.53 -15.27 0.05
N PRO A 28 -2.24 -15.18 0.46
CA PRO A 28 -1.62 -16.30 1.16
C PRO A 28 -2.37 -16.54 2.47
N HIS A 29 -2.65 -17.81 2.81
CA HIS A 29 -3.44 -18.17 4.00
C HIS A 29 -2.90 -17.59 5.33
N ALA A 30 -1.62 -17.22 5.38
CA ALA A 30 -0.98 -16.62 6.56
C ALA A 30 -1.20 -15.09 6.66
N VAL A 31 -1.76 -14.44 5.65
CA VAL A 31 -1.92 -12.99 5.58
C VAL A 31 -3.37 -12.62 5.86
N ASN A 32 -3.59 -11.82 6.90
CA ASN A 32 -4.86 -11.16 7.15
C ASN A 32 -4.85 -9.79 6.44
N PRO A 33 -5.67 -9.56 5.39
CA PRO A 33 -5.73 -8.28 4.68
C PRO A 33 -6.14 -7.10 5.56
N TRP A 34 -6.86 -7.34 6.67
CA TRP A 34 -7.12 -6.28 7.64
C TRP A 34 -5.83 -5.68 8.18
N ASP A 35 -4.78 -6.47 8.42
CA ASP A 35 -3.48 -5.98 8.89
C ASP A 35 -2.79 -5.09 7.84
N VAL A 36 -3.14 -5.24 6.56
CA VAL A 36 -2.64 -4.39 5.46
C VAL A 36 -3.33 -3.03 5.45
N TRP A 37 -4.62 -3.01 5.81
CA TRP A 37 -5.47 -1.83 5.73
C TRP A 37 -5.60 -1.09 7.06
N GLU A 38 -5.34 -1.76 8.17
CA GLU A 38 -5.48 -1.23 9.51
C GLU A 38 -4.27 -0.39 9.90
N ALA A 39 -4.57 0.84 10.34
CA ALA A 39 -3.66 1.87 10.82
C ALA A 39 -2.62 2.39 9.80
N TYR A 40 -2.71 3.69 9.55
CA TYR A 40 -1.72 4.46 8.80
C TYR A 40 -1.14 5.54 9.71
N ASP A 41 0.16 5.72 9.64
CA ASP A 41 0.86 6.86 10.22
C ASP A 41 0.68 8.07 9.30
N ASP A 42 0.29 9.19 9.90
CA ASP A 42 0.19 10.46 9.19
C ASP A 42 1.57 11.14 9.12
N GLY A 43 2.29 10.96 8.01
CA GLY A 43 3.60 11.53 7.73
C GLY A 43 3.54 12.86 6.97
N VAL A 44 4.69 13.53 6.77
CA VAL A 44 4.73 14.85 6.12
C VAL A 44 4.27 14.80 4.65
N GLU A 45 4.56 13.71 3.94
CA GLU A 45 4.15 13.49 2.55
C GLU A 45 2.81 12.73 2.42
N GLY A 46 2.07 12.60 3.52
CA GLY A 46 0.80 11.88 3.58
C GLY A 46 0.89 10.58 4.39
N TRP A 47 -0.05 9.68 4.15
CA TRP A 47 -0.28 8.51 5.00
C TRP A 47 0.56 7.30 4.55
N VAL A 48 1.24 6.67 5.49
CA VAL A 48 2.08 5.48 5.29
C VAL A 48 1.57 4.36 6.22
N PRO A 49 1.45 3.10 5.78
CA PRO A 49 1.00 2.03 6.66
C PRO A 49 1.95 1.83 7.85
N VAL A 50 1.43 1.56 9.06
CA VAL A 50 2.25 1.37 10.27
C VAL A 50 3.24 0.22 10.12
N TRP A 51 2.86 -0.84 9.39
CA TRP A 51 3.70 -2.00 9.11
C TRP A 51 4.83 -1.74 8.11
N TYR A 52 4.81 -0.62 7.39
CA TYR A 52 5.87 -0.32 6.41
C TYR A 52 7.20 -0.06 7.12
N PRO A 53 8.33 -0.64 6.67
CA PRO A 53 9.60 -0.59 7.38
C PRO A 53 10.02 0.82 7.81
N THR A 54 10.46 0.93 9.06
CA THR A 54 11.06 2.16 9.62
C THR A 54 12.59 2.13 9.53
N VAL A 55 13.16 1.01 9.09
CA VAL A 55 14.59 0.81 8.92
C VAL A 55 14.87 0.20 7.56
N GLU A 56 15.98 0.60 6.96
CA GLU A 56 16.44 0.04 5.69
C GLU A 56 16.93 -1.40 5.88
N PRO A 57 16.41 -2.36 5.09
CA PRO A 57 16.92 -3.72 5.08
C PRO A 57 18.42 -3.76 4.69
N GLY A 58 19.24 -4.38 5.52
CA GLY A 58 20.68 -4.59 5.27
C GLY A 58 21.59 -3.57 5.95
N THR A 59 21.27 -2.27 5.90
CA THR A 59 22.09 -1.24 6.58
C THR A 59 21.63 -0.97 8.01
N GLY A 60 20.37 -1.28 8.33
CA GLY A 60 19.77 -1.02 9.64
C GLY A 60 19.55 0.47 9.93
N ARG A 61 19.74 1.36 8.95
CA ARG A 61 19.53 2.79 9.09
C ARG A 61 18.03 3.08 9.24
N SER A 62 17.65 3.80 10.28
CA SER A 62 16.27 4.31 10.40
C SER A 62 15.95 5.30 9.30
N TYR A 63 14.79 5.12 8.67
CA TYR A 63 14.20 6.09 7.77
C TYR A 63 13.63 7.26 8.58
N GLY A 64 13.94 8.48 8.17
CA GLY A 64 13.14 9.63 8.58
C GLY A 64 11.72 9.57 8.00
N GLU A 65 10.78 10.37 8.52
CA GLU A 65 9.38 10.40 8.05
C GLU A 65 9.28 10.63 6.53
N PHE A 66 10.09 11.55 5.99
CA PHE A 66 10.15 11.85 4.56
C PHE A 66 10.69 10.68 3.73
N GLU A 67 11.79 10.07 4.17
CA GLU A 67 12.41 8.94 3.47
C GLU A 67 11.44 7.75 3.44
N ARG A 68 10.77 7.49 4.57
CA ARG A 68 9.82 6.39 4.69
C ARG A 68 8.64 6.55 3.73
N ALA A 69 8.04 7.74 3.67
CA ALA A 69 6.95 8.01 2.74
C ALA A 69 7.40 7.94 1.28
N TYR A 70 8.58 8.50 0.97
CA TYR A 70 9.16 8.44 -0.37
C TYR A 70 9.39 6.99 -0.86
N PHE A 71 9.94 6.12 -0.01
CA PHE A 71 10.17 4.73 -0.38
C PHE A 71 8.85 3.96 -0.51
N PHE A 72 7.91 4.18 0.41
CA PHE A 72 6.58 3.58 0.33
C PHE A 72 5.90 3.91 -1.00
N ASP A 73 5.89 5.18 -1.42
CA ASP A 73 5.31 5.59 -2.69
C ASP A 73 6.01 4.95 -3.88
N LYS A 74 7.34 4.88 -3.85
CA LYS A 74 8.12 4.23 -4.90
C LYS A 74 7.83 2.74 -5.02
N ASP A 75 7.70 2.04 -3.91
CA ASP A 75 7.39 0.62 -3.92
C ASP A 75 5.95 0.36 -4.37
N LEU A 76 5.01 1.20 -3.94
CA LEU A 76 3.63 1.14 -4.42
C LEU A 76 3.56 1.39 -5.93
N GLU A 77 4.26 2.41 -6.43
CA GLU A 77 4.36 2.71 -7.87
C GLU A 77 5.02 1.56 -8.65
N ARG A 78 6.09 0.95 -8.12
CA ARG A 78 6.76 -0.21 -8.71
C ARG A 78 5.78 -1.37 -8.89
N ILE A 79 5.00 -1.70 -7.87
CA ILE A 79 4.03 -2.79 -7.92
C ILE A 79 2.89 -2.45 -8.89
N LEU A 80 2.36 -1.23 -8.85
CA LEU A 80 1.33 -0.77 -9.79
C LEU A 80 1.81 -0.83 -11.24
N LYS A 81 3.08 -0.48 -11.52
CA LYS A 81 3.70 -0.64 -12.84
C LYS A 81 3.77 -2.10 -13.26
N ALA A 82 4.22 -2.99 -12.37
CA ALA A 82 4.27 -4.42 -12.63
C ALA A 82 2.88 -5.02 -12.92
N MET A 83 1.84 -4.51 -12.27
CA MET A 83 0.44 -4.88 -12.51
C MET A 83 -0.16 -4.23 -13.77
N HIS A 84 0.59 -3.43 -14.53
CA HIS A 84 0.08 -2.60 -15.64
C HIS A 84 -1.09 -1.67 -15.24
N ARG A 85 -1.05 -1.17 -14.00
CA ARG A 85 -2.01 -0.23 -13.41
C ARG A 85 -1.43 1.16 -13.17
N TRP A 86 -0.25 1.44 -13.74
CA TRP A 86 0.39 2.75 -13.69
C TRP A 86 0.41 3.45 -15.07
N PRO A 87 -0.03 4.72 -15.18
CA PRO A 87 -0.68 5.49 -14.11
C PRO A 87 -2.02 4.85 -13.68
N LEU A 88 -2.60 5.26 -12.55
CA LEU A 88 -3.90 4.74 -12.07
C LEU A 88 -5.06 5.24 -12.95
N TRP A 89 -5.63 4.37 -13.78
CA TRP A 89 -6.69 4.73 -14.75
C TRP A 89 -7.99 3.98 -14.41
N GLY A 90 -9.12 4.50 -14.91
CA GLY A 90 -10.44 3.92 -14.69
C GLY A 90 -11.25 4.61 -13.61
N SER A 91 -12.37 4.00 -13.23
CA SER A 91 -13.27 4.49 -12.19
C SER A 91 -12.62 4.49 -10.80
N PRO A 92 -13.11 5.32 -9.85
CA PRO A 92 -12.59 5.33 -8.48
C PRO A 92 -12.57 3.94 -7.82
N LYS A 93 -13.57 3.09 -8.10
CA LYS A 93 -13.62 1.69 -7.66
C LYS A 93 -12.46 0.85 -8.21
N GLN A 94 -12.13 1.02 -9.50
CA GLN A 94 -11.03 0.31 -10.13
C GLN A 94 -9.67 0.74 -9.57
N LYS A 95 -9.49 2.05 -9.33
CA LYS A 95 -8.29 2.58 -8.68
C LYS A 95 -8.14 2.06 -7.26
N LYS A 96 -9.19 2.16 -6.43
CA LYS A 96 -9.22 1.59 -5.08
C LYS A 96 -8.85 0.10 -5.08
N ARG A 97 -9.36 -0.67 -6.04
CA ARG A 97 -9.00 -2.09 -6.20
C ARG A 97 -7.54 -2.31 -6.56
N ALA A 98 -7.00 -1.53 -7.50
CA ALA A 98 -5.59 -1.64 -7.88
C ALA A 98 -4.67 -1.33 -6.68
N ILE A 99 -4.97 -0.27 -5.93
CA ILE A 99 -4.21 0.11 -4.73
C ILE A 99 -4.31 -0.97 -3.64
N ALA A 100 -5.51 -1.50 -3.37
CA ALA A 100 -5.70 -2.54 -2.37
C ALA A 100 -4.87 -3.80 -2.66
N ILE A 101 -4.85 -4.24 -3.93
CA ILE A 101 -4.04 -5.38 -4.37
C ILE A 101 -2.55 -5.04 -4.27
N ALA A 102 -2.13 -3.85 -4.70
CA ALA A 102 -0.73 -3.43 -4.64
C ALA A 102 -0.20 -3.35 -3.20
N LEU A 103 -1.00 -2.85 -2.26
CA LEU A 103 -0.68 -2.83 -0.83
C LEU A 103 -0.53 -4.24 -0.25
N LEU A 104 -1.43 -5.15 -0.65
CA LEU A 104 -1.33 -6.55 -0.23
C LEU A 104 -0.04 -7.20 -0.76
N HIS A 105 0.31 -6.96 -2.02
CA HIS A 105 1.59 -7.41 -2.58
C HIS A 105 2.78 -6.85 -1.81
N LEU A 106 2.77 -5.56 -1.50
CA LEU A 106 3.86 -4.91 -0.77
C LEU A 106 4.02 -5.49 0.64
N TYR A 107 2.91 -5.67 1.36
CA TYR A 107 2.90 -6.32 2.66
C TYR A 107 3.50 -7.72 2.58
N CYS A 108 3.06 -8.50 1.59
CA CYS A 108 3.56 -9.84 1.33
C CYS A 108 5.07 -9.86 1.04
N GLU A 109 5.58 -8.91 0.25
CA GLU A 109 7.02 -8.76 -0.03
C GLU A 109 7.82 -8.46 1.26
N ILE A 110 7.33 -7.55 2.10
CA ILE A 110 8.02 -7.13 3.34
C ILE A 110 8.08 -8.26 4.37
N TYR A 111 6.99 -8.99 4.56
CA TYR A 111 6.90 -10.08 5.53
C TYR A 111 7.38 -11.44 4.99
N GLY A 112 7.88 -11.48 3.74
CA GLY A 112 8.39 -12.71 3.13
C GLY A 112 7.30 -13.73 2.76
N HIS A 113 6.04 -13.31 2.75
CA HIS A 113 4.91 -14.12 2.31
C HIS A 113 4.76 -13.99 0.80
N MET A 114 5.58 -14.67 -0.01
CA MET A 114 5.44 -14.56 -1.46
C MET A 114 4.06 -15.02 -1.94
N LEU A 115 3.31 -14.08 -2.51
CA LEU A 115 2.16 -14.35 -3.36
C LEU A 115 2.63 -15.12 -4.59
N ARG A 116 2.21 -16.39 -4.74
CA ARG A 116 2.38 -17.10 -6.01
C ARG A 116 1.41 -16.48 -7.02
N VAL A 117 1.94 -15.64 -7.90
CA VAL A 117 1.25 -15.13 -9.10
C VAL A 117 1.22 -16.22 -10.16
#